data_AF-A0AAU3BF00-F1
#
_entry.id   AF-A0AAU3BF00-F1
#
_cell.length_a   1.000
_cell.length_b   1.000
_cell.length_c   1.000
_cell.angle_alpha   90.00
_cell.angle_beta   90.00
_cell.angle_gamma   90.00
#
_symmetry.space_group_name_H-M   'P 1'
#
loop_
_entity.id
_entity.type
_entity.pdbx_description
1 polymer ?
#
loop_
_entity_poly.entity_id
_entity_poly.type
_entity_poly.pdbx_seq_one_letter_code
_entity_poly.pdbx_strand_id
1 'polypeptide(L)'
;MATLPNPLPRLTADPSGRVLGLELPPGRLIDAGGTSHVLEAVGEDDGPWREPLLWHAEDGSAPGAWAALAAPARASGLLPVLVDVGGSQNGPQDWELMPDEVSYPGDHDADEVLAEFWEEYAADELDADQDYPGKDRVVEVFGEQPALDETIAPYGPLWPGLAAAIAPEADPDARAAEIADSLAGHGSWLKQPRLALVPARRSADIPAALGWSGPLNYESDVARLCAVLRSWEDRFGIRVVALTFDQLVLSVAAPPATMAEAEAVAAEHFAFCPDNITQGHHTTLRAYAEQEVLDERVWSFWWD
;
A
#
# COMPACT_ATOMS: atom_id res chain seq x y z
N MET A 1 9.70 -18.64 10.47
CA MET A 1 9.91 -17.19 10.35
C MET A 1 11.05 -16.76 11.28
N ALA A 2 12.19 -16.30 10.75
CA ALA A 2 13.14 -15.58 11.59
C ALA A 2 12.63 -14.14 11.71
N THR A 3 11.69 -13.92 12.63
CA THR A 3 11.21 -12.57 12.93
C THR A 3 12.39 -11.73 13.37
N LEU A 4 12.55 -10.55 12.80
CA LEU A 4 13.44 -9.59 13.42
C LEU A 4 12.94 -9.35 14.85
N PRO A 5 13.87 -9.17 15.81
CA PRO A 5 13.46 -8.70 17.12
C PRO A 5 12.70 -7.38 16.95
N ASN A 6 11.43 -7.37 17.33
CA ASN A 6 10.63 -6.15 17.32
C ASN A 6 11.23 -5.17 18.34
N PRO A 7 11.75 -3.99 17.92
CA PRO A 7 12.37 -3.04 18.82
C PRO A 7 11.34 -2.14 19.53
N LEU A 8 10.09 -2.07 19.05
CA LEU A 8 9.05 -1.17 19.56
C LEU A 8 8.70 -1.35 21.05
N PRO A 9 8.69 -2.57 21.64
CA PRO A 9 8.47 -2.74 23.09
C PRO A 9 9.44 -1.92 23.98
N ARG A 10 10.61 -1.54 23.46
CA ARG A 10 11.57 -0.71 24.21
C ARG A 10 11.08 0.73 24.40
N LEU A 11 10.19 1.21 23.53
CA LEU A 11 9.62 2.56 23.60
C LEU A 11 8.65 2.73 24.78
N THR A 12 8.13 1.64 25.36
CA THR A 12 7.32 1.72 26.58
C THR A 12 8.14 2.24 27.78
N ALA A 13 9.41 1.84 27.89
CA ALA A 13 10.30 2.29 28.97
C ALA A 13 11.06 3.58 28.62
N ASP A 14 11.28 3.84 27.34
CA ASP A 14 11.92 5.06 26.83
C ASP A 14 11.14 5.63 25.62
N PRO A 15 10.05 6.39 25.87
CA PRO A 15 9.22 6.95 24.79
C PRO A 15 9.97 7.92 23.86
N SER A 16 11.13 8.45 24.30
CA SER A 16 11.96 9.32 23.47
C SER A 16 12.76 8.55 22.40
N GLY A 17 12.81 7.22 22.48
CA GLY A 17 13.50 6.37 21.51
C GLY A 17 15.03 6.38 21.61
N ARG A 18 15.63 7.01 22.64
CA ARG A 18 17.09 7.11 22.80
C ARG A 18 17.77 5.75 22.94
N VAL A 19 17.11 4.78 23.57
CA VAL A 19 17.57 3.38 23.65
C VAL A 19 17.69 2.71 22.27
N LEU A 20 16.99 3.23 21.26
CA LEU A 20 17.07 2.83 19.85
C LEU A 20 17.94 3.80 19.03
N GLY A 21 18.62 4.77 19.66
CA GLY A 21 19.39 5.80 18.95
C GLY A 21 18.50 6.82 18.21
N LEU A 22 17.25 6.98 18.63
CA LEU A 22 16.27 7.90 18.04
C LEU A 22 16.03 9.11 18.95
N GLU A 23 15.47 10.17 18.36
CA GLU A 23 14.93 11.33 19.06
C GLU A 23 13.47 11.51 18.63
N LEU A 24 12.59 10.70 19.23
CA LEU A 24 11.17 10.68 18.86
C LEU A 24 10.40 11.83 19.54
N PRO A 25 9.49 12.50 18.82
CA PRO A 25 8.49 13.37 19.44
C PRO A 25 7.50 12.56 20.30
N PRO A 26 6.59 13.22 21.05
CA PRO A 26 5.45 12.52 21.66
C PRO A 26 4.69 11.68 20.63
N GLY A 27 4.32 10.48 21.03
CA GLY A 27 3.73 9.48 20.16
C GLY A 27 3.24 8.30 20.97
N ARG A 28 2.52 7.40 20.30
CA ARG A 28 1.92 6.22 20.93
C ARG A 28 2.24 4.95 20.15
N LEU A 29 2.25 3.84 20.88
CA LEU A 29 2.35 2.50 20.33
C LEU A 29 0.94 2.01 19.99
N ILE A 30 0.81 1.33 18.85
CA ILE A 30 -0.40 0.65 18.40
C ILE A 30 -0.10 -0.84 18.35
N ASP A 31 -0.99 -1.66 18.89
CA ASP A 31 -0.99 -3.11 18.79
C ASP A 31 -2.18 -3.57 17.92
N ALA A 32 -2.27 -4.87 17.62
CA ALA A 32 -3.39 -5.44 16.87
C ALA A 32 -4.71 -5.42 17.68
N GLY A 33 -4.65 -5.09 18.97
CA GLY A 33 -5.75 -5.19 19.94
C GLY A 33 -6.75 -4.04 19.89
N GLY A 34 -7.05 -3.51 18.69
CA GLY A 34 -8.14 -2.56 18.49
C GLY A 34 -9.43 -3.07 19.14
N THR A 35 -10.23 -2.15 19.69
CA THR A 35 -11.52 -2.50 20.32
C THR A 35 -12.50 -2.97 19.25
N SER A 36 -12.42 -4.24 18.84
CA SER A 36 -13.47 -4.88 18.06
C SER A 36 -14.74 -4.89 18.90
N HIS A 37 -15.65 -3.97 18.63
CA HIS A 37 -17.00 -3.96 19.19
C HIS A 37 -17.87 -5.12 18.65
N VAL A 38 -17.32 -5.97 17.78
CA VAL A 38 -18.06 -7.03 17.05
C VAL A 38 -17.75 -8.44 17.59
N LEU A 39 -16.69 -8.62 18.38
CA LEU A 39 -16.25 -9.94 18.87
C LEU A 39 -16.22 -10.09 20.41
N GLU A 40 -17.19 -9.52 21.13
CA GLU A 40 -17.40 -9.87 22.56
C GLU A 40 -18.00 -11.28 22.77
N ALA A 41 -18.12 -12.10 21.73
CA ALA A 41 -18.88 -13.36 21.79
C ALA A 41 -18.20 -14.58 21.15
N VAL A 42 -16.89 -14.77 21.34
CA VAL A 42 -16.30 -16.13 21.24
C VAL A 42 -15.16 -16.27 22.25
N GLY A 43 -15.20 -17.32 23.07
CA GLY A 43 -14.39 -17.46 24.27
C GLY A 43 -12.94 -17.89 24.06
N GLU A 44 -12.11 -17.46 25.03
CA GLU A 44 -10.95 -18.13 25.65
C GLU A 44 -10.01 -18.93 24.72
N ASP A 45 -8.93 -18.30 24.20
CA ASP A 45 -7.54 -18.51 24.69
C ASP A 45 -6.42 -17.80 23.86
N ASP A 46 -6.72 -16.89 22.92
CA ASP A 46 -5.68 -16.01 22.33
C ASP A 46 -5.79 -14.62 22.94
N GLY A 47 -4.95 -14.34 23.94
CA GLY A 47 -4.87 -13.03 24.57
C GLY A 47 -4.56 -11.93 23.55
N PRO A 48 -4.97 -10.67 23.80
CA PRO A 48 -4.72 -9.58 22.86
C PRO A 48 -3.22 -9.52 22.53
N TRP A 49 -2.93 -9.41 21.23
CA TRP A 49 -1.59 -9.10 20.73
C TRP A 49 -0.95 -8.03 21.60
N ARG A 50 0.12 -8.37 22.32
CA ARG A 50 0.80 -7.43 23.22
C ARG A 50 2.02 -6.76 22.59
N GLU A 51 2.47 -7.23 21.44
CA GLU A 51 3.59 -6.64 20.75
C GLU A 51 3.10 -5.47 19.88
N PRO A 52 3.64 -4.26 20.08
CA PRO A 52 3.29 -3.14 19.23
C PRO A 52 3.66 -3.39 17.78
N LEU A 53 2.75 -3.09 16.86
CA LEU A 53 2.92 -3.19 15.41
C LEU A 53 3.54 -1.93 14.83
N LEU A 54 3.18 -0.77 15.37
CA LEU A 54 3.78 0.50 14.98
C LEU A 54 3.84 1.49 16.14
N TRP A 55 4.72 2.46 16.03
CA TRP A 55 4.64 3.71 16.77
C TRP A 55 4.24 4.82 15.82
N HIS A 56 3.39 5.77 16.24
CA HIS A 56 3.18 7.00 15.48
C HIS A 56 3.18 8.24 16.36
N ALA A 57 3.61 9.37 15.78
CA ALA A 57 3.61 10.67 16.43
C ALA A 57 2.18 11.13 16.75
N GLU A 58 2.03 11.89 17.84
CA GLU A 58 0.75 12.53 18.20
C GLU A 58 0.43 13.72 17.28
N ASP A 59 1.46 14.51 16.97
CA ASP A 59 1.35 15.73 16.16
C ASP A 59 1.53 15.44 14.66
N GLY A 60 1.21 16.44 13.84
CA GLY A 60 1.36 16.35 12.38
C GLY A 60 2.83 16.19 12.01
N SER A 61 3.10 15.46 10.93
CA SER A 61 4.48 15.35 10.44
C SER A 61 4.99 16.72 9.98
N ALA A 62 6.02 17.24 10.65
CA ALA A 62 6.68 18.47 10.24
C ALA A 62 7.55 18.22 9.00
N PRO A 63 7.76 19.22 8.12
CA PRO A 63 8.69 19.11 7.01
C PRO A 63 10.09 18.67 7.48
N GLY A 64 10.66 17.67 6.80
CA GLY A 64 11.96 17.07 7.12
C GLY A 64 11.93 16.02 8.24
N ALA A 65 10.80 15.79 8.91
CA ALA A 65 10.70 14.81 10.00
C ALA A 65 11.00 13.38 9.51
N TRP A 66 10.49 13.02 8.32
CA TRP A 66 10.80 11.75 7.68
C TRP A 66 12.29 11.57 7.44
N ALA A 67 12.92 12.55 6.77
CA ALA A 67 14.34 12.52 6.42
C ALA A 67 15.24 12.38 7.67
N ALA A 68 14.89 13.09 8.75
CA ALA A 68 15.62 13.05 10.00
C ALA A 68 15.58 11.67 10.68
N LEU A 69 14.48 10.92 10.54
CA LEU A 69 14.29 9.63 11.19
C LEU A 69 14.61 8.41 10.31
N ALA A 70 14.58 8.55 8.98
CA ALA A 70 14.72 7.41 8.06
C ALA A 70 16.00 6.57 8.29
N ALA A 71 17.17 7.22 8.32
CA ALA A 71 18.45 6.53 8.51
C ALA A 71 18.61 5.92 9.93
N PRO A 72 18.41 6.68 11.04
CA PRO A 72 18.59 6.11 12.37
C PRO A 72 17.52 5.07 12.73
N ALA A 73 16.27 5.22 12.27
CA ALA A 73 15.23 4.21 12.45
C ALA A 73 15.61 2.90 11.78
N ARG A 74 16.11 2.97 10.53
CA ARG A 74 16.54 1.78 9.78
C ARG A 74 17.69 1.04 10.46
N ALA A 75 18.63 1.76 11.07
CA ALA A 75 19.71 1.16 11.84
C ALA A 75 19.20 0.34 13.04
N SER A 76 17.99 0.63 13.51
CA SER A 76 17.31 -0.07 14.60
C SER A 76 16.24 -1.05 14.13
N GLY A 77 16.12 -1.30 12.81
CA GLY A 77 15.13 -2.23 12.24
C GLY A 77 13.72 -1.65 12.12
N LEU A 78 13.59 -0.33 12.10
CA LEU A 78 12.34 0.40 11.91
C LEU A 78 12.35 1.16 10.59
N LEU A 79 11.23 1.23 9.90
CA LEU A 79 11.06 2.03 8.69
C LEU A 79 9.96 3.08 8.89
N PRO A 80 10.17 4.32 8.41
CA PRO A 80 9.15 5.34 8.45
C PRO A 80 8.01 5.04 7.47
N VAL A 81 6.80 5.44 7.84
CA VAL A 81 5.61 5.50 7.00
C VAL A 81 4.69 6.61 7.52
N LEU A 82 3.92 7.27 6.67
CA LEU A 82 2.84 8.15 7.09
C LEU A 82 1.57 7.32 7.29
N VAL A 83 0.88 7.52 8.42
CA VAL A 83 -0.46 6.97 8.63
C VAL A 83 -1.44 8.12 8.73
N ASP A 84 -2.53 8.07 7.96
CA ASP A 84 -3.61 9.05 8.12
C ASP A 84 -4.49 8.65 9.30
N VAL A 85 -4.61 9.53 10.29
CA VAL A 85 -5.49 9.27 11.46
C VAL A 85 -6.77 10.09 11.42
N GLY A 86 -7.01 10.81 10.31
CA GLY A 86 -8.24 11.57 10.10
C GLY A 86 -9.23 10.82 9.19
N GLY A 87 -10.48 11.29 9.15
CA GLY A 87 -11.53 10.70 8.31
C GLY A 87 -12.57 9.91 9.13
N SER A 88 -13.45 9.21 8.43
CA SER A 88 -14.53 8.40 9.03
C SER A 88 -14.03 7.05 9.58
N GLN A 89 -12.94 6.53 9.03
CA GLN A 89 -12.36 5.23 9.40
C GLN A 89 -11.35 5.33 10.57
N ASN A 90 -11.25 6.50 11.22
CA ASN A 90 -10.33 6.77 12.32
C ASN A 90 -8.86 6.39 12.01
N GLY A 91 -8.07 6.07 13.02
CA GLY A 91 -6.64 5.78 12.89
C GLY A 91 -6.34 4.28 12.96
N PRO A 92 -5.05 3.89 12.88
CA PRO A 92 -4.64 2.48 12.79
C PRO A 92 -5.10 1.57 13.93
N GLN A 93 -5.48 2.14 15.09
CA GLN A 93 -6.09 1.38 16.17
C GLN A 93 -7.48 0.78 15.81
N ASP A 94 -8.13 1.31 14.77
CA ASP A 94 -9.47 0.93 14.33
C ASP A 94 -9.45 0.23 12.96
N TRP A 95 -8.28 0.00 12.36
CA TRP A 95 -8.15 -0.60 11.02
C TRP A 95 -8.21 -2.13 11.01
N GLU A 96 -8.48 -2.78 12.15
CA GLU A 96 -8.53 -4.24 12.26
C GLU A 96 -7.28 -4.92 11.68
N LEU A 97 -6.11 -4.54 12.19
CA LEU A 97 -4.83 -5.09 11.76
C LEU A 97 -4.70 -6.58 12.15
N MET A 98 -4.36 -7.45 11.19
CA MET A 98 -4.35 -8.93 11.35
C MET A 98 -3.00 -9.58 10.99
N PRO A 99 -1.90 -9.27 11.71
CA PRO A 99 -0.57 -9.76 11.34
C PRO A 99 -0.39 -11.30 11.42
N ASP A 100 -1.25 -12.02 12.14
CA ASP A 100 -1.25 -13.50 12.19
C ASP A 100 -1.85 -14.15 10.93
N GLU A 101 -2.68 -13.41 10.18
CA GLU A 101 -3.36 -13.92 8.99
C GLU A 101 -2.55 -13.70 7.73
N VAL A 102 -1.36 -13.11 7.86
CA VAL A 102 -0.48 -12.76 6.73
C VAL A 102 0.63 -13.80 6.58
N SER A 103 0.79 -14.31 5.36
CA SER A 103 1.90 -15.21 5.05
C SER A 103 3.22 -14.43 4.89
N TYR A 104 4.33 -15.11 4.56
CA TYR A 104 5.59 -14.39 4.37
C TYR A 104 5.70 -13.86 2.93
N PRO A 105 5.94 -12.56 2.68
CA PRO A 105 6.02 -12.03 1.32
C PRO A 105 7.16 -12.60 0.45
N GLY A 106 8.08 -13.38 1.03
CA GLY A 106 9.15 -14.04 0.27
C GLY A 106 8.80 -15.44 -0.20
N ASP A 107 7.64 -15.95 0.18
CA ASP A 107 7.12 -17.24 -0.26
C ASP A 107 6.33 -17.12 -1.57
N HIS A 108 6.10 -15.90 -2.06
CA HIS A 108 5.35 -15.59 -3.28
C HIS A 108 6.26 -15.01 -4.37
N ASP A 109 5.95 -15.31 -5.64
CA ASP A 109 6.58 -14.71 -6.81
C ASP A 109 5.69 -13.60 -7.39
N ALA A 110 6.28 -12.46 -7.73
CA ALA A 110 5.52 -11.30 -8.19
C ALA A 110 4.89 -11.47 -9.58
N ASP A 111 5.55 -12.20 -10.49
CA ASP A 111 5.01 -12.45 -11.83
C ASP A 111 3.86 -13.45 -11.76
N GLU A 112 3.99 -14.50 -10.93
CA GLU A 112 2.91 -15.47 -10.70
C GLU A 112 1.69 -14.81 -10.04
N VAL A 113 1.90 -13.98 -9.00
CA VAL A 113 0.79 -13.26 -8.33
C VAL A 113 0.05 -12.33 -9.30
N LEU A 114 0.77 -11.51 -10.08
CA LEU A 114 0.13 -10.60 -11.03
C LEU A 114 -0.54 -11.34 -12.19
N ALA A 115 0.02 -12.46 -12.65
CA ALA A 115 -0.60 -13.29 -13.67
C ALA A 115 -1.93 -13.87 -13.19
N GLU A 116 -1.97 -14.41 -11.97
CA GLU A 116 -3.20 -14.94 -11.35
C GLU A 116 -4.28 -13.86 -11.23
N PHE A 117 -3.91 -12.69 -10.70
CA PHE A 117 -4.82 -11.55 -10.55
C PHE A 117 -5.36 -11.02 -11.89
N TRP A 118 -4.51 -10.94 -12.91
CA TRP A 118 -4.91 -10.55 -14.26
C TRP A 118 -5.92 -11.54 -14.86
N GLU A 119 -5.64 -12.84 -14.75
CA GLU A 119 -6.48 -13.89 -15.32
C GLU A 119 -7.82 -14.00 -14.61
N GLU A 120 -7.84 -13.86 -13.27
CA GLU A 120 -9.08 -13.85 -12.46
C GLU A 120 -9.97 -12.67 -12.84
N TYR A 121 -9.41 -11.46 -12.89
CA TYR A 121 -10.17 -10.28 -13.28
C TYR A 121 -10.70 -10.37 -14.73
N ALA A 122 -9.85 -10.82 -15.67
CA ALA A 122 -10.27 -11.00 -17.05
C ALA A 122 -11.38 -12.04 -17.20
N ALA A 123 -11.38 -13.11 -16.39
CA ALA A 123 -12.44 -14.11 -16.39
C ALA A 123 -13.77 -13.54 -15.84
N ASP A 124 -13.71 -12.80 -14.74
CA ASP A 124 -14.89 -12.21 -14.10
C ASP A 124 -15.58 -11.16 -15.00
N GLU A 125 -14.81 -10.29 -15.65
CA GLU A 125 -15.37 -9.29 -16.57
C GLU A 125 -15.96 -9.92 -17.84
N LEU A 126 -15.35 -10.98 -18.38
CA LEU A 126 -15.92 -11.72 -19.51
C LEU A 126 -17.26 -12.38 -19.16
N ASP A 127 -17.43 -12.80 -17.90
CA ASP A 127 -18.71 -13.31 -17.41
C ASP A 127 -19.72 -12.16 -17.16
N ALA A 128 -19.28 -11.00 -16.67
CA ALA A 128 -20.11 -9.81 -16.46
C ALA A 128 -20.60 -9.16 -17.78
N ASP A 129 -19.84 -9.30 -18.86
CA ASP A 129 -20.24 -8.81 -20.19
C ASP A 129 -21.43 -9.60 -20.77
N GLN A 130 -21.72 -10.79 -20.24
CA GLN A 130 -22.90 -11.57 -20.62
C GLN A 130 -24.20 -10.83 -20.24
N ASP A 131 -25.26 -11.01 -21.02
CA ASP A 131 -26.55 -10.38 -20.74
C ASP A 131 -27.18 -11.01 -19.47
N TYR A 132 -27.33 -10.22 -18.41
CA TYR A 132 -27.90 -10.65 -17.13
C TYR A 132 -29.11 -9.79 -16.71
N PRO A 133 -30.07 -10.37 -15.96
CA PRO A 133 -31.25 -9.63 -15.52
C PRO A 133 -30.87 -8.41 -14.66
N GLY A 134 -31.17 -7.21 -15.17
CA GLY A 134 -30.89 -5.94 -14.47
C GLY A 134 -29.73 -5.13 -15.04
N LYS A 135 -29.02 -5.62 -16.06
CA LYS A 135 -27.94 -4.89 -16.76
C LYS A 135 -28.37 -3.50 -17.22
N ASP A 136 -29.56 -3.38 -17.83
CA ASP A 136 -30.12 -2.08 -18.24
C ASP A 136 -30.21 -1.07 -17.09
N ARG A 137 -30.55 -1.54 -15.88
CA ARG A 137 -30.66 -0.69 -14.70
C ARG A 137 -29.29 -0.27 -14.16
N VAL A 138 -28.29 -1.15 -14.26
CA VAL A 138 -26.90 -0.80 -13.92
C VAL A 138 -26.41 0.28 -14.88
N VAL A 139 -26.63 0.11 -16.19
CA VAL A 139 -26.27 1.11 -17.21
C VAL A 139 -27.02 2.43 -17.01
N GLU A 140 -28.30 2.41 -16.65
CA GLU A 140 -29.06 3.63 -16.33
C GLU A 140 -28.48 4.40 -15.13
N VAL A 141 -27.95 3.71 -14.12
CA VAL A 141 -27.48 4.31 -12.86
C VAL A 141 -26.00 4.70 -12.93
N PHE A 142 -25.16 3.83 -13.48
CA PHE A 142 -23.70 3.95 -13.48
C PHE A 142 -23.10 4.29 -14.85
N GLY A 143 -23.91 4.29 -15.91
CA GLY A 143 -23.45 4.51 -17.28
C GLY A 143 -23.00 3.23 -17.99
N GLU A 144 -22.71 3.36 -19.28
CA GLU A 144 -22.12 2.28 -20.07
C GLU A 144 -20.63 2.18 -19.73
N GLN A 145 -20.18 0.99 -19.32
CA GLN A 145 -18.77 0.73 -19.03
C GLN A 145 -18.06 0.23 -20.29
N PRO A 146 -16.77 0.60 -20.47
CA PRO A 146 -15.98 0.05 -21.57
C PRO A 146 -15.88 -1.47 -21.44
N ALA A 147 -15.96 -2.17 -22.58
CA ALA A 147 -15.76 -3.61 -22.62
C ALA A 147 -14.33 -3.95 -22.19
N LEU A 148 -14.10 -5.17 -21.67
CA LEU A 148 -12.79 -5.57 -21.15
C LEU A 148 -11.66 -5.34 -22.16
N ASP A 149 -11.88 -5.65 -23.44
CA ASP A 149 -10.88 -5.48 -24.50
C ASP A 149 -10.51 -4.02 -24.78
N GLU A 150 -11.46 -3.09 -24.60
CA GLU A 150 -11.22 -1.65 -24.63
C GLU A 150 -10.48 -1.18 -23.37
N THR A 151 -10.88 -1.68 -22.20
CA THR A 151 -10.30 -1.33 -20.90
C THR A 151 -8.82 -1.69 -20.83
N ILE A 152 -8.43 -2.90 -21.26
CA ILE A 152 -7.05 -3.41 -21.12
C ILE A 152 -6.16 -3.20 -22.35
N ALA A 153 -6.67 -2.59 -23.42
CA ALA A 153 -5.86 -2.29 -24.60
C ALA A 153 -4.61 -1.46 -24.23
N PRO A 154 -3.42 -1.75 -24.83
CA PRO A 154 -3.19 -2.60 -26.02
C PRO A 154 -3.06 -4.10 -25.72
N TYR A 155 -3.20 -4.52 -24.47
CA TYR A 155 -3.10 -5.91 -24.08
C TYR A 155 -4.41 -6.67 -24.35
N GLY A 156 -4.36 -7.98 -24.19
CA GLY A 156 -5.52 -8.85 -24.27
C GLY A 156 -5.70 -9.61 -22.95
N PRO A 157 -6.57 -10.62 -22.90
CA PRO A 157 -6.89 -11.33 -21.65
C PRO A 157 -5.72 -12.16 -21.10
N LEU A 158 -4.61 -12.29 -21.83
CA LEU A 158 -3.42 -12.99 -21.36
C LEU A 158 -2.47 -12.01 -20.68
N TRP A 159 -1.92 -12.42 -19.54
CA TRP A 159 -0.95 -11.64 -18.77
C TRP A 159 0.24 -11.20 -19.66
N PRO A 160 0.51 -9.88 -19.79
CA PRO A 160 1.62 -9.39 -20.62
C PRO A 160 3.02 -9.61 -20.03
N GLY A 161 3.13 -10.00 -18.76
CA GLY A 161 4.41 -10.14 -18.05
C GLY A 161 4.85 -8.86 -17.34
N LEU A 162 5.82 -8.99 -16.44
CA LEU A 162 6.43 -7.86 -15.75
C LEU A 162 7.10 -6.87 -16.72
N ALA A 163 6.88 -5.57 -16.47
CA ALA A 163 7.61 -4.48 -17.06
C ALA A 163 9.11 -4.55 -16.74
N ALA A 164 9.93 -4.01 -17.66
CA ALA A 164 11.38 -3.99 -17.48
C ALA A 164 11.79 -3.05 -16.32
N ALA A 165 12.89 -3.38 -15.65
CA ALA A 165 13.47 -2.52 -14.62
C ALA A 165 14.00 -1.21 -15.24
N ILE A 166 13.85 -0.10 -14.50
CA ILE A 166 14.33 1.23 -14.92
C ILE A 166 15.34 1.71 -13.88
N ALA A 167 16.45 2.29 -14.34
CA ALA A 167 17.46 2.82 -13.43
C ALA A 167 16.93 4.06 -12.70
N PRO A 168 17.11 4.16 -11.38
CA PRO A 168 16.59 5.29 -10.60
C PRO A 168 17.27 6.61 -10.97
N GLU A 169 16.46 7.67 -11.06
CA GLU A 169 16.92 9.05 -11.30
C GLU A 169 17.53 9.68 -10.05
N ALA A 170 17.11 9.20 -8.88
CA ALA A 170 17.49 9.70 -7.56
C ALA A 170 17.64 8.55 -6.56
N ASP A 171 18.28 8.82 -5.42
CA ASP A 171 18.27 7.88 -4.31
C ASP A 171 16.81 7.61 -3.86
N PRO A 172 16.36 6.34 -3.79
CA PRO A 172 14.99 6.01 -3.40
C PRO A 172 14.55 6.57 -2.04
N ASP A 173 15.45 6.61 -1.06
CA ASP A 173 15.10 7.10 0.28
C ASP A 173 15.00 8.63 0.30
N ALA A 174 15.85 9.32 -0.47
CA ALA A 174 15.72 10.76 -0.68
C ALA A 174 14.40 11.11 -1.37
N ARG A 175 14.02 10.36 -2.43
CA ARG A 175 12.74 10.55 -3.12
C ARG A 175 11.56 10.30 -2.19
N ALA A 176 11.59 9.25 -1.38
CA ALA A 176 10.56 8.97 -0.39
C ALA A 176 10.39 10.10 0.63
N ALA A 177 11.50 10.69 1.09
CA ALA A 177 11.46 11.83 2.00
C ALA A 177 10.83 13.08 1.37
N GLU A 178 11.13 13.37 0.10
CA GLU A 178 10.52 14.48 -0.65
C GLU A 178 9.01 14.30 -0.80
N ILE A 179 8.57 13.09 -1.17
CA ILE A 179 7.14 12.77 -1.30
C ILE A 179 6.44 12.80 0.06
N ALA A 180 7.06 12.28 1.13
CA ALA A 180 6.52 12.33 2.48
C ALA A 180 6.30 13.77 2.95
N ASP A 181 7.25 14.68 2.70
CA ASP A 181 7.10 16.11 3.03
C ASP A 181 5.96 16.76 2.25
N SER A 182 5.79 16.42 0.98
CA SER A 182 4.67 16.89 0.16
C SER A 182 3.32 16.41 0.71
N LEU A 183 3.23 15.12 1.06
CA LEU A 183 2.01 14.50 1.61
C LEU A 183 1.67 14.99 3.02
N ALA A 184 2.67 15.36 3.82
CA ALA A 184 2.49 15.96 5.14
C ALA A 184 2.16 17.47 5.07
N GLY A 185 2.36 18.09 3.90
CA GLY A 185 2.15 19.50 3.66
C GLY A 185 0.68 19.94 3.61
N HIS A 186 0.47 21.25 3.64
CA HIS A 186 -0.86 21.84 3.50
C HIS A 186 -1.37 21.65 2.06
N GLY A 187 -2.61 21.16 1.90
CA GLY A 187 -3.22 20.91 0.59
C GLY A 187 -3.10 19.46 0.11
N SER A 188 -2.44 18.59 0.89
CA SER A 188 -2.54 17.15 0.72
C SER A 188 -3.98 16.67 0.91
N TRP A 189 -4.33 15.58 0.23
CA TRP A 189 -5.63 14.93 0.40
C TRP A 189 -5.71 14.12 1.70
N LEU A 190 -4.55 13.74 2.27
CA LEU A 190 -4.45 13.14 3.61
C LEU A 190 -4.96 14.14 4.66
N LYS A 191 -5.81 13.67 5.56
CA LYS A 191 -6.54 14.54 6.50
C LYS A 191 -5.68 14.92 7.69
N GLN A 192 -5.05 13.94 8.32
CA GLN A 192 -4.17 14.11 9.48
C GLN A 192 -2.99 13.13 9.39
N PRO A 193 -2.05 13.34 8.45
CA PRO A 193 -0.89 12.47 8.32
C PRO A 193 0.00 12.55 9.57
N ARG A 194 0.27 11.39 10.18
CA ARG A 194 1.21 11.20 11.29
C ARG A 194 2.40 10.41 10.81
N LEU A 195 3.60 10.83 11.22
CA LEU A 195 4.79 10.02 11.02
C LEU A 195 4.71 8.79 11.94
N ALA A 196 4.91 7.62 11.36
CA ALA A 196 4.95 6.34 12.04
C ALA A 196 6.26 5.59 11.77
N LEU A 197 6.57 4.63 12.64
CA LEU A 197 7.70 3.72 12.54
C LEU A 197 7.21 2.27 12.68
N VAL A 198 7.55 1.43 11.70
CA VAL A 198 7.11 0.03 11.59
C VAL A 198 8.32 -0.91 11.61
N PRO A 199 8.31 -2.02 12.35
CA PRO A 199 9.38 -3.01 12.34
C PRO A 199 9.37 -3.79 11.02
N ALA A 200 10.26 -3.41 10.11
CA ALA A 200 10.37 -4.02 8.78
C ALA A 200 11.81 -3.93 8.24
N ARG A 201 12.17 -4.86 7.35
CA ARG A 201 13.48 -4.86 6.67
C ARG A 201 13.47 -4.08 5.37
N ARG A 202 12.36 -4.15 4.67
CA ARG A 202 12.10 -3.57 3.36
C ARG A 202 10.87 -2.69 3.47
N SER A 203 10.86 -1.60 2.70
CA SER A 203 9.72 -0.69 2.72
C SER A 203 8.48 -1.38 2.16
N ALA A 204 8.68 -2.24 1.16
CA ALA A 204 7.66 -3.11 0.58
C ALA A 204 7.00 -4.07 1.59
N ASP A 205 7.64 -4.38 2.72
CA ASP A 205 7.11 -5.31 3.72
C ASP A 205 6.23 -4.63 4.79
N ILE A 206 6.13 -3.30 4.76
CA ILE A 206 5.39 -2.55 5.78
C ILE A 206 3.92 -3.01 5.89
N PRO A 207 3.16 -3.18 4.79
CA PRO A 207 1.77 -3.63 4.89
C PRO A 207 1.64 -5.02 5.53
N ALA A 208 2.47 -5.98 5.13
CA ALA A 208 2.49 -7.32 5.71
C ALA A 208 2.92 -7.33 7.18
N ALA A 209 3.90 -6.50 7.56
CA ALA A 209 4.33 -6.38 8.96
C ALA A 209 3.24 -5.85 9.89
N LEU A 210 2.31 -5.06 9.34
CA LEU A 210 1.16 -4.54 10.06
C LEU A 210 -0.04 -5.51 10.06
N GLY A 211 -0.12 -6.44 9.11
CA GLY A 211 -1.39 -7.11 8.85
C GLY A 211 -2.44 -6.16 8.29
N TRP A 212 -2.02 -5.24 7.42
CA TRP A 212 -2.91 -4.23 6.85
C TRP A 212 -3.97 -4.87 5.95
N SER A 213 -5.24 -4.58 6.24
CA SER A 213 -6.44 -5.17 5.64
C SER A 213 -7.12 -4.27 4.60
N GLY A 214 -6.49 -3.17 4.18
CA GLY A 214 -7.04 -2.28 3.17
C GLY A 214 -7.55 -2.97 1.89
N PRO A 215 -6.82 -3.94 1.30
CA PRO A 215 -7.25 -4.64 0.10
C PRO A 215 -8.16 -5.84 0.37
N LEU A 216 -8.77 -6.00 1.55
CA LEU A 216 -9.47 -7.23 1.97
C LEU A 216 -10.60 -7.68 1.03
N ASN A 217 -11.24 -6.76 0.30
CA ASN A 217 -12.26 -7.10 -0.70
C ASN A 217 -11.69 -7.69 -2.00
N TYR A 218 -10.38 -7.53 -2.20
CA TYR A 218 -9.65 -8.00 -3.38
C TYR A 218 -8.70 -9.16 -3.05
N GLU A 219 -7.87 -9.00 -2.03
CA GLU A 219 -6.92 -10.00 -1.55
C GLU A 219 -6.86 -9.99 -0.01
N SER A 220 -7.11 -11.16 0.59
CA SER A 220 -7.06 -11.39 2.03
C SER A 220 -5.64 -11.54 2.60
N ASP A 221 -4.70 -12.05 1.81
CA ASP A 221 -3.29 -12.21 2.19
C ASP A 221 -2.43 -11.08 1.58
N VAL A 222 -2.32 -9.98 2.31
CA VAL A 222 -1.55 -8.79 1.90
C VAL A 222 -0.06 -9.08 1.62
N ALA A 223 0.47 -10.25 2.03
CA ALA A 223 1.81 -10.67 1.69
C ALA A 223 2.02 -10.89 0.18
N ARG A 224 0.98 -11.33 -0.55
CA ARG A 224 1.02 -11.50 -2.01
C ARG A 224 1.24 -10.15 -2.70
N LEU A 225 0.51 -9.12 -2.26
CA LEU A 225 0.73 -7.74 -2.70
C LEU A 225 2.13 -7.23 -2.33
N CYS A 226 2.61 -7.54 -1.11
CA CYS A 226 3.97 -7.16 -0.71
C CYS A 226 5.07 -7.82 -1.57
N ALA A 227 4.84 -9.00 -2.14
CA ALA A 227 5.76 -9.61 -3.10
C ALA A 227 5.87 -8.79 -4.39
N VAL A 228 4.74 -8.26 -4.89
CA VAL A 228 4.72 -7.30 -6.01
C VAL A 228 5.45 -6.01 -5.62
N LEU A 229 5.18 -5.46 -4.43
CA LEU A 229 5.87 -4.27 -3.92
C LEU A 229 7.39 -4.48 -3.83
N ARG A 230 7.87 -5.68 -3.46
CA ARG A 230 9.30 -6.01 -3.47
C ARG A 230 9.89 -5.99 -4.89
N SER A 231 9.15 -6.54 -5.85
CA SER A 231 9.54 -6.49 -7.26
C SER A 231 9.65 -5.04 -7.75
N TRP A 232 8.70 -4.17 -7.40
CA TRP A 232 8.78 -2.74 -7.70
C TRP A 232 9.87 -2.01 -6.90
N GLU A 233 10.14 -2.43 -5.67
CA GLU A 233 11.22 -1.87 -4.84
C GLU A 233 12.57 -2.08 -5.52
N ASP A 234 12.77 -3.27 -6.09
CA ASP A 234 13.99 -3.65 -6.79
C ASP A 234 14.05 -3.06 -8.23
N ARG A 235 12.92 -2.96 -8.95
CA ARG A 235 12.86 -2.52 -10.36
C ARG A 235 12.70 -1.02 -10.59
N PHE A 236 11.98 -0.34 -9.71
CA PHE A 236 11.64 1.09 -9.83
C PHE A 236 12.08 1.93 -8.63
N GLY A 237 12.68 1.28 -7.63
CA GLY A 237 13.13 1.94 -6.42
C GLY A 237 11.97 2.49 -5.60
N ILE A 238 10.82 1.81 -5.57
CA ILE A 238 9.68 2.33 -4.80
C ILE A 238 9.94 2.32 -3.30
N ARG A 239 9.20 3.16 -2.56
CA ARG A 239 9.06 3.07 -1.11
C ARG A 239 7.60 3.27 -0.77
N VAL A 240 7.09 2.50 0.19
CA VAL A 240 5.80 2.75 0.84
C VAL A 240 5.93 4.01 1.69
N VAL A 241 5.18 5.05 1.35
CA VAL A 241 5.27 6.37 1.99
C VAL A 241 4.06 6.65 2.86
N ALA A 242 2.86 6.22 2.44
CA ALA A 242 1.66 6.41 3.25
C ALA A 242 0.73 5.20 3.19
N LEU A 243 0.03 4.98 4.29
CA LEU A 243 -1.10 4.07 4.43
C LEU A 243 -2.29 4.84 5.03
N THR A 244 -3.48 4.55 4.52
CA THR A 244 -4.75 4.85 5.18
C THR A 244 -5.43 3.53 5.55
N PHE A 245 -6.73 3.57 5.88
CA PHE A 245 -7.53 2.37 6.05
C PHE A 245 -7.44 1.44 4.83
N ASP A 246 -7.58 2.00 3.62
CA ASP A 246 -7.78 1.30 2.35
C ASP A 246 -6.92 1.84 1.20
N GLN A 247 -5.98 2.76 1.47
CA GLN A 247 -5.10 3.35 0.46
C GLN A 247 -3.62 3.14 0.76
N LEU A 248 -2.87 2.89 -0.31
CA LEU A 248 -1.43 2.73 -0.32
C LEU A 248 -0.81 3.78 -1.23
N VAL A 249 0.19 4.50 -0.73
CA VAL A 249 0.94 5.49 -1.53
C VAL A 249 2.42 5.13 -1.58
N LEU A 250 2.95 5.09 -2.78
CA LEU A 250 4.34 4.78 -3.09
C LEU A 250 5.06 6.01 -3.64
N SER A 251 6.31 6.24 -3.25
CA SER A 251 7.22 7.10 -4.00
C SER A 251 7.96 6.26 -5.03
N VAL A 252 8.26 6.81 -6.20
CA VAL A 252 8.93 6.12 -7.32
C VAL A 252 10.23 6.84 -7.67
N ALA A 253 11.35 6.11 -7.62
CA ALA A 253 12.68 6.66 -7.92
C ALA A 253 13.04 6.56 -9.42
N ALA A 254 12.44 5.60 -10.13
CA ALA A 254 12.64 5.36 -11.56
C ALA A 254 11.28 5.36 -12.30
N PRO A 255 10.64 6.53 -12.47
CA PRO A 255 9.34 6.59 -13.16
C PRO A 255 9.48 6.19 -14.65
N PRO A 256 8.49 5.52 -15.25
CA PRO A 256 8.43 5.29 -16.70
C PRO A 256 8.47 6.60 -17.48
N ALA A 257 9.34 6.70 -18.48
CA ALA A 257 9.55 7.95 -19.24
C ALA A 257 9.04 7.86 -20.68
N THR A 258 8.51 6.69 -21.07
CA THR A 258 7.90 6.47 -22.38
C THR A 258 6.52 5.84 -22.23
N MET A 259 5.65 6.10 -23.19
CA MET A 259 4.30 5.53 -23.19
C MET A 259 4.29 4.00 -23.14
N ALA A 260 5.24 3.33 -23.81
CA ALA A 260 5.31 1.87 -23.80
C ALA A 260 5.72 1.32 -22.43
N GLU A 261 6.64 1.98 -21.73
CA GLU A 261 7.01 1.63 -20.35
C GLU A 261 5.84 1.90 -19.40
N ALA A 262 5.16 3.03 -19.57
CA ALA A 262 4.00 3.39 -18.76
C ALA A 262 2.82 2.42 -18.97
N GLU A 263 2.53 2.01 -20.21
CA GLU A 263 1.52 0.99 -20.50
C GLU A 263 1.88 -0.36 -19.86
N ALA A 264 3.15 -0.77 -19.87
CA ALA A 264 3.59 -2.01 -19.20
C ALA A 264 3.43 -1.95 -17.67
N VAL A 265 3.81 -0.83 -17.04
CA VAL A 265 3.60 -0.64 -15.60
C VAL A 265 2.11 -0.52 -15.26
N ALA A 266 1.32 0.15 -16.10
CA ALA A 266 -0.12 0.26 -15.94
C ALA A 266 -0.82 -1.12 -15.99
N ALA A 267 -0.32 -2.06 -16.79
CA ALA A 267 -0.83 -3.44 -16.78
C ALA A 267 -0.57 -4.14 -15.42
N GLU A 268 0.60 -3.94 -14.82
CA GLU A 268 0.86 -4.43 -13.46
C GLU A 268 -0.01 -3.72 -12.42
N HIS A 269 -0.23 -2.40 -12.55
CA HIS A 269 -1.12 -1.65 -11.65
C HIS A 269 -2.56 -2.15 -11.75
N PHE A 270 -3.02 -2.46 -12.95
CA PHE A 270 -4.36 -2.99 -13.18
C PHE A 270 -4.53 -4.36 -12.51
N ALA A 271 -3.57 -5.29 -12.69
CA ALA A 271 -3.59 -6.56 -11.98
C ALA A 271 -3.43 -6.38 -10.45
N PHE A 272 -2.72 -5.36 -9.99
CA PHE A 272 -2.51 -5.14 -8.55
C PHE A 272 -3.71 -4.49 -7.85
N CYS A 273 -4.42 -3.60 -8.55
CA CYS A 273 -5.50 -2.77 -8.02
C CYS A 273 -6.39 -2.31 -9.18
N PRO A 274 -7.33 -3.15 -9.67
CA PRO A 274 -8.18 -2.83 -10.82
C PRO A 274 -9.01 -1.55 -10.62
N ASP A 275 -9.43 -1.27 -9.39
CA ASP A 275 -10.27 -0.13 -8.99
C ASP A 275 -9.72 1.23 -9.43
N ASN A 276 -8.39 1.36 -9.53
CA ASN A 276 -7.75 2.58 -10.02
C ASN A 276 -8.16 2.94 -11.46
N ILE A 277 -8.55 1.95 -12.26
CA ILE A 277 -9.00 2.12 -13.65
C ILE A 277 -10.52 1.95 -13.72
N THR A 278 -11.07 0.89 -13.14
CA THR A 278 -12.49 0.51 -13.31
C THR A 278 -13.43 1.46 -12.58
N GLN A 279 -12.97 2.05 -11.48
CA GLN A 279 -13.70 3.04 -10.68
C GLN A 279 -13.03 4.43 -10.69
N GLY A 280 -11.91 4.55 -11.39
CA GLY A 280 -11.13 5.79 -11.49
C GLY A 280 -11.64 6.79 -12.53
N HIS A 281 -10.95 7.92 -12.64
CA HIS A 281 -11.25 8.95 -13.64
C HIS A 281 -10.79 8.55 -15.07
N HIS A 282 -9.83 7.64 -15.16
CA HIS A 282 -9.21 7.20 -16.39
C HIS A 282 -9.52 5.73 -16.64
N THR A 283 -10.69 5.47 -17.23
CA THR A 283 -11.31 4.15 -17.33
C THR A 283 -10.73 3.21 -18.38
N THR A 284 -9.54 3.51 -18.90
CA THR A 284 -8.80 2.60 -19.81
C THR A 284 -7.34 2.58 -19.40
N LEU A 285 -6.69 1.43 -19.55
CA LEU A 285 -5.29 1.21 -19.19
C LEU A 285 -4.36 2.21 -19.88
N ARG A 286 -4.59 2.51 -21.16
CA ARG A 286 -3.81 3.54 -21.88
C ARG A 286 -4.00 4.94 -21.31
N ALA A 287 -5.24 5.34 -20.98
CA ALA A 287 -5.48 6.66 -20.40
C ALA A 287 -4.86 6.77 -19.01
N TYR A 288 -4.98 5.72 -18.20
CA TYR A 288 -4.32 5.63 -16.89
C TYR A 288 -2.80 5.68 -17.02
N ALA A 289 -2.22 4.95 -17.98
CA ALA A 289 -0.78 4.98 -18.25
C ALA A 289 -0.29 6.40 -18.59
N GLU A 290 -1.04 7.14 -19.43
CA GLU A 290 -0.68 8.50 -19.84
C GLU A 290 -0.78 9.51 -18.69
N GLN A 291 -1.80 9.39 -17.85
CA GLN A 291 -2.17 10.43 -16.88
C GLN A 291 -1.66 10.17 -15.46
N GLU A 292 -1.47 8.90 -15.07
CA GLU A 292 -1.19 8.50 -13.68
C GLU A 292 0.12 7.71 -13.52
N VAL A 293 0.79 7.36 -14.62
CA VAL A 293 2.02 6.52 -14.60
C VAL A 293 3.20 7.18 -15.32
N LEU A 294 2.98 7.76 -16.50
CA LEU A 294 4.02 8.39 -17.30
C LEU A 294 4.63 9.59 -16.58
N ASP A 295 5.96 9.56 -16.37
CA ASP A 295 6.75 10.55 -15.63
C ASP A 295 6.31 10.74 -14.15
N GLU A 296 5.40 9.92 -13.65
CA GLU A 296 4.80 10.08 -12.32
C GLU A 296 5.66 9.48 -11.22
N ARG A 297 5.91 10.30 -10.19
CA ARG A 297 6.83 9.99 -9.08
C ARG A 297 6.11 9.45 -7.85
N VAL A 298 4.79 9.38 -7.92
CA VAL A 298 3.90 8.90 -6.88
C VAL A 298 2.93 7.94 -7.53
N TRP A 299 2.80 6.74 -6.96
CA TRP A 299 1.72 5.82 -7.31
C TRP A 299 0.81 5.69 -6.11
N SER A 300 -0.51 5.79 -6.33
CA SER A 300 -1.53 5.62 -5.30
C SER A 300 -2.50 4.53 -5.70
N PHE A 301 -2.87 3.71 -4.73
CA PHE A 301 -3.80 2.60 -4.89
C PHE A 301 -4.88 2.70 -3.81
N TRP A 302 -6.10 2.37 -4.17
CA TRP A 302 -7.27 2.36 -3.31
C TRP A 302 -8.15 1.17 -3.67
N TRP A 303 -8.64 0.48 -2.64
CA TRP A 303 -9.57 -0.64 -2.78
C TRP A 303 -10.89 -0.27 -2.08
N ASP A 304 -12.04 -0.46 -2.76
CA ASP A 304 -13.39 -0.26 -2.17
C ASP A 304 -13.91 -1.52 -1.46
#